data_AF-A0A972YJZ5-F1
#
_entry.id   AF-A0A972YJZ5-F1
#
_cell.length_a   1.000
_cell.length_b   1.000
_cell.length_c   1.000
_cell.angle_alpha   90.00
_cell.angle_beta   90.00
_cell.angle_gamma   90.00
#
_symmetry.space_group_name_H-M   'P 1'
#
loop_
_entity.id
_entity.type
_entity.pdbx_description
1 polymer ?
#
loop_
_entity_poly.entity_id
_entity_poly.type
_entity_poly.pdbx_seq_one_letter_code
_entity_poly.pdbx_strand_id
1 'polypeptide(L)'
;DRFGHAAFQGGGMGRAGGGGGFSGHDPFDIFREAFGGGGGGGGGIFEEFFGGGGGRSAGGAQHGSDLRYDLEITLEEAAEGTEKEIRYKRAVTCKKCGGSGAEPGSKKVTCPTCGGTGQVTSNRGFISFRQACPQCQGTGQIIEKPCSECRGEGRVMETSTVKVRIPAGVHTGSKLRSAGKGEAGHMGGQAGDLYIIIHVREHELFERHDDDLFCEIPIKFTLAALGGAIDVPTLFGKGSLKIPSGTQSGTTFRLRGHGMPRLRGNNKGDMLVRVHVEVPTKLNGDQRAKLEEYAEACGDPANPVSESFVEKAKKFFK
;
A
#
# COMPACT_ATOMS: atom_id res chain seq x y z
N ASP A 1 22.22 -37.71 42.12
CA ASP A 1 23.13 -38.45 41.21
C ASP A 1 22.65 -38.29 39.78
N ARG A 2 23.36 -37.69 38.84
CA ARG A 2 24.81 -37.48 38.73
C ARG A 2 25.07 -36.52 37.55
N PHE A 3 25.77 -35.40 37.83
CA PHE A 3 26.64 -34.58 36.94
C PHE A 3 26.00 -33.82 35.75
N GLY A 4 26.35 -32.58 35.40
CA GLY A 4 27.34 -31.58 35.89
C GLY A 4 27.20 -30.30 35.02
N HIS A 5 27.07 -29.10 35.59
CA HIS A 5 28.15 -28.12 35.82
C HIS A 5 29.32 -28.16 34.82
N ALA A 6 29.36 -27.21 33.87
CA ALA A 6 30.58 -26.58 33.35
C ALA A 6 30.25 -25.45 32.35
N ALA A 7 30.18 -24.20 32.83
CA ALA A 7 30.35 -23.02 31.96
C ALA A 7 30.89 -21.78 32.69
N PHE A 8 31.16 -21.85 33.99
CA PHE A 8 31.80 -20.75 34.73
C PHE A 8 33.18 -21.17 35.21
N GLN A 9 34.17 -21.01 34.34
CA GLN A 9 35.57 -20.86 34.75
C GLN A 9 36.38 -20.12 33.67
N GLY A 10 37.12 -19.10 34.11
CA GLY A 10 38.03 -18.27 33.32
C GLY A 10 37.35 -17.00 32.82
N GLY A 11 37.66 -15.79 33.25
CA GLY A 11 38.87 -15.25 33.86
C GLY A 11 39.09 -13.88 33.20
N GLY A 12 39.23 -12.79 33.97
CA GLY A 12 39.43 -11.47 33.36
C GLY A 12 39.18 -10.29 34.29
N MET A 13 40.24 -9.92 35.00
CA MET A 13 40.38 -8.72 35.82
C MET A 13 40.29 -7.44 34.97
N GLY A 14 39.57 -6.40 35.42
CA GLY A 14 39.91 -5.02 35.04
C GLY A 14 38.79 -3.98 34.97
N ARG A 15 38.95 -2.98 35.85
CA ARG A 15 38.55 -1.56 35.73
C ARG A 15 37.18 -1.10 36.26
N ALA A 16 37.30 -0.19 37.21
CA ALA A 16 36.30 0.65 37.84
C ALA A 16 35.70 1.70 36.88
N GLY A 17 34.45 2.09 37.15
CA GLY A 17 33.87 3.35 36.66
C GLY A 17 32.35 3.34 36.54
N GLY A 18 31.67 3.99 37.49
CA GLY A 18 30.56 4.92 37.25
C GLY A 18 29.20 4.40 36.74
N GLY A 19 28.16 4.61 37.55
CA GLY A 19 26.93 5.28 37.09
C GLY A 19 25.77 4.41 36.61
N GLY A 20 24.74 4.33 37.46
CA GLY A 20 23.29 4.15 37.21
C GLY A 20 22.79 3.65 35.84
N GLY A 21 22.00 2.58 35.88
CA GLY A 21 21.20 2.15 34.73
C GLY A 21 20.24 1.00 35.06
N PHE A 22 19.01 1.35 35.39
CA PHE A 22 17.79 0.54 35.56
C PHE A 22 17.83 -0.89 34.95
N SER A 23 17.57 -1.90 35.79
CA SER A 23 17.21 -3.26 35.35
C SER A 23 16.00 -3.76 36.14
N GLY A 24 14.90 -4.03 35.44
CA GLY A 24 13.88 -5.00 35.83
C GLY A 24 12.85 -4.55 36.87
N HIS A 25 11.80 -3.84 36.45
CA HIS A 25 10.56 -3.79 37.22
C HIS A 25 9.53 -4.74 36.61
N ASP A 26 9.11 -5.70 37.42
CA ASP A 26 8.10 -6.72 37.12
C ASP A 26 6.71 -6.04 37.01
N PRO A 27 5.89 -6.31 35.98
CA PRO A 27 4.60 -5.66 35.76
C PRO A 27 3.60 -5.81 36.92
N PHE A 28 3.80 -6.80 37.80
CA PHE A 28 2.95 -7.05 38.96
C PHE A 28 3.24 -6.15 40.17
N ASP A 29 4.41 -5.52 40.26
CA ASP A 29 4.74 -4.61 41.37
C ASP A 29 4.15 -3.20 41.14
N ILE A 30 4.09 -2.74 39.89
CA ILE A 30 3.44 -1.47 39.51
C ILE A 30 1.93 -1.52 39.78
N PHE A 31 1.30 -2.68 39.60
CA PHE A 31 -0.13 -2.85 39.84
C PHE A 31 -0.48 -2.86 41.34
N ARG A 32 0.44 -3.35 42.19
CA ARG A 32 0.25 -3.37 43.64
C ARG A 32 0.43 -1.98 44.25
N GLU A 33 1.33 -1.17 43.70
CA GLU A 33 1.52 0.24 44.08
C GLU A 33 0.34 1.13 43.64
N ALA A 34 -0.34 0.78 42.54
CA ALA A 34 -1.52 1.52 42.07
C ALA A 34 -2.84 1.18 42.80
N PHE A 35 -2.96 0.01 43.43
CA PHE A 35 -4.27 -0.49 43.92
C PHE A 35 -4.29 -1.08 45.33
N GLY A 36 -3.17 -1.11 46.06
CA GLY A 36 -3.09 -1.78 47.37
C GLY A 36 -2.47 -0.92 48.48
N GLY A 37 -3.24 -0.01 49.07
CA GLY A 37 -2.80 0.71 50.28
C GLY A 37 -3.84 1.69 50.80
N GLY A 38 -4.70 1.24 51.72
CA GLY A 38 -5.69 2.08 52.37
C GLY A 38 -5.07 3.05 53.39
N GLY A 39 -5.60 4.27 53.41
CA GLY A 39 -5.55 5.15 54.59
C GLY A 39 -4.79 6.46 54.41
N GLY A 40 -5.54 7.55 54.17
CA GLY A 40 -5.20 8.86 54.72
C GLY A 40 -4.55 9.88 53.78
N GLY A 41 -5.37 10.82 53.28
CA GLY A 41 -5.04 12.26 53.25
C GLY A 41 -4.05 12.77 52.20
N GLY A 42 -4.55 13.63 51.31
CA GLY A 42 -3.75 14.64 50.60
C GLY A 42 -3.81 14.53 49.08
N GLY A 43 -4.58 15.42 48.46
CA GLY A 43 -4.71 15.54 47.00
C GLY A 43 -3.37 15.77 46.30
N GLY A 44 -3.27 15.28 45.06
CA GLY A 44 -2.12 15.52 44.21
C GLY A 44 -2.12 14.71 42.92
N ILE A 45 -2.42 13.41 42.95
CA ILE A 45 -2.24 12.54 41.76
C ILE A 45 -3.58 12.13 41.13
N PHE A 46 -4.64 11.97 41.92
CA PHE A 46 -5.97 11.65 41.39
C PHE A 46 -6.64 12.86 40.70
N GLU A 47 -6.21 14.08 41.02
CA GLU A 47 -6.76 15.33 40.47
C GLU A 47 -6.09 15.74 39.15
N GLU A 48 -4.89 15.24 38.86
CA GLU A 48 -4.19 15.45 37.58
C GLU A 48 -4.57 14.39 36.53
N PHE A 49 -5.00 13.20 36.96
CA PHE A 49 -5.54 12.17 36.06
C PHE A 49 -7.05 12.32 35.80
N PHE A 50 -7.82 12.90 36.73
CA PHE A 50 -9.27 13.12 36.58
C PHE A 50 -9.68 14.60 36.42
N GLY A 51 -8.77 15.56 36.54
CA GLY A 51 -9.02 16.98 36.34
C GLY A 51 -8.35 17.49 35.07
N GLY A 52 -9.15 17.99 34.12
CA GLY A 52 -8.62 18.76 32.98
C GLY A 52 -8.87 18.20 31.59
N GLY A 53 -9.80 17.26 31.42
CA GLY A 53 -10.34 16.92 30.10
C GLY A 53 -11.35 17.96 29.64
N GLY A 54 -10.88 19.12 29.16
CA GLY A 54 -11.71 20.13 28.52
C GLY A 54 -12.69 19.46 27.55
N GLY A 55 -13.98 19.62 27.84
CA GLY A 55 -15.05 18.97 27.09
C GLY A 55 -14.87 19.22 25.60
N ARG A 56 -14.53 18.17 24.86
CA ARG A 56 -14.70 18.17 23.41
C ARG A 56 -16.19 18.40 23.18
N SER A 57 -16.54 19.63 22.81
CA SER A 57 -17.89 20.01 22.41
C SER A 57 -18.35 19.01 21.34
N ALA A 58 -19.23 18.08 21.74
CA ALA A 58 -19.72 17.00 20.89
C ALA A 58 -20.73 17.48 19.83
N GLY A 59 -20.94 18.80 19.70
CA GLY A 59 -21.92 19.40 18.81
C GLY A 59 -21.37 20.30 17.70
N GLY A 60 -20.04 20.37 17.53
CA GLY A 60 -19.40 21.24 16.53
C GLY A 60 -19.40 20.67 15.10
N ALA A 61 -19.12 21.53 14.12
CA ALA A 61 -18.85 21.11 12.74
C ALA A 61 -17.63 20.14 12.73
N GLN A 62 -17.83 18.93 12.20
CA GLN A 62 -16.79 17.90 12.13
C GLN A 62 -16.39 17.66 10.68
N HIS A 63 -15.09 17.55 10.43
CA HIS A 63 -14.57 17.15 9.12
C HIS A 63 -15.11 15.76 8.74
N GLY A 64 -15.52 15.61 7.50
CA GLY A 64 -15.87 14.31 6.94
C GLY A 64 -14.65 13.40 6.82
N SER A 65 -14.90 12.10 6.82
CA SER A 65 -13.86 11.09 6.68
C SER A 65 -13.24 11.07 5.29
N ASP A 66 -11.96 10.74 5.23
CA ASP A 66 -11.29 10.43 3.97
C ASP A 66 -11.79 9.08 3.42
N LEU A 67 -11.81 8.95 2.09
CA LEU A 67 -12.17 7.74 1.38
C LEU A 67 -10.94 7.14 0.70
N ARG A 68 -10.92 5.81 0.62
CA ARG A 68 -9.93 5.05 -0.16
C ARG A 68 -10.64 4.37 -1.33
N TYR A 69 -10.06 4.49 -2.53
CA TYR A 69 -10.49 3.76 -3.70
C TYR A 69 -9.28 3.03 -4.31
N ASP A 70 -9.35 1.71 -4.41
CA ASP A 70 -8.32 0.92 -5.08
C ASP A 70 -8.64 0.85 -6.57
N LEU A 71 -7.77 1.43 -7.41
CA LEU A 71 -7.91 1.48 -8.85
C LEU A 71 -6.92 0.55 -9.53
N GLU A 72 -7.44 -0.42 -10.26
CA GLU A 72 -6.65 -1.35 -11.05
C GLU A 72 -6.41 -0.80 -12.47
N ILE A 73 -5.16 -0.84 -12.92
CA ILE A 73 -4.74 -0.41 -14.27
C ILE A 73 -3.83 -1.45 -14.91
N THR A 74 -3.77 -1.45 -16.24
CA THR A 74 -2.83 -2.32 -16.97
C THR A 74 -1.41 -1.75 -16.97
N LEU A 75 -0.43 -2.56 -17.33
CA LEU A 75 0.97 -2.13 -17.42
C LEU A 75 1.17 -1.09 -18.54
N GLU A 76 0.43 -1.21 -19.64
CA GLU A 76 0.39 -0.25 -20.75
C GLU A 76 -0.20 1.09 -20.31
N GLU A 77 -1.33 1.08 -19.58
CA GLU A 77 -1.92 2.29 -19.01
C GLU A 77 -0.95 2.98 -18.04
N ALA A 78 -0.19 2.20 -17.27
CA ALA A 78 0.85 2.73 -16.40
C ALA A 78 2.05 3.30 -17.19
N ALA A 79 2.34 2.79 -18.39
CA ALA A 79 3.44 3.22 -19.23
C ALA A 79 3.11 4.47 -20.06
N GLU A 80 1.88 4.63 -20.53
CA GLU A 80 1.47 5.79 -21.33
C GLU A 80 0.86 6.90 -20.48
N GLY A 81 0.35 6.56 -19.30
CA GLY A 81 -0.54 7.43 -18.53
C GLY A 81 -1.96 7.38 -19.12
N THR A 82 -2.96 7.60 -18.28
CA THR A 82 -4.36 7.50 -18.71
C THR A 82 -5.27 8.41 -17.89
N GLU A 83 -6.45 8.71 -18.41
CA GLU A 83 -7.52 9.36 -17.66
C GLU A 83 -8.63 8.35 -17.37
N LYS A 84 -9.00 8.18 -16.10
CA LYS A 84 -10.12 7.31 -15.71
C LYS A 84 -11.20 8.08 -14.98
N GLU A 85 -12.45 7.69 -15.23
CA GLU A 85 -13.61 8.14 -14.49
C GLU A 85 -13.97 7.12 -13.41
N ILE A 86 -13.91 7.53 -12.14
CA ILE A 86 -14.21 6.68 -10.99
C ILE A 86 -15.59 7.04 -10.45
N ARG A 87 -16.43 6.02 -10.24
CA ARG A 87 -17.76 6.14 -9.61
C ARG A 87 -17.76 5.46 -8.25
N TYR A 88 -18.17 6.18 -7.22
CA TYR A 88 -18.18 5.70 -5.85
C TYR A 88 -19.32 6.37 -5.07
N LYS A 89 -19.78 5.71 -4.01
CA LYS A 89 -20.81 6.26 -3.13
C LYS A 89 -20.14 7.01 -1.99
N ARG A 90 -20.68 8.18 -1.64
CA ARG A 90 -20.25 8.96 -0.48
C ARG A 90 -21.42 9.76 0.07
N ALA A 91 -21.35 10.16 1.33
CA ALA A 91 -22.21 11.19 1.86
C ALA A 91 -21.79 12.55 1.27
N VAL A 92 -22.75 13.27 0.72
CA VAL A 92 -22.60 14.64 0.24
C VAL A 92 -23.44 15.57 1.11
N THR A 93 -23.06 16.84 1.18
CA THR A 93 -23.85 17.86 1.87
C THR A 93 -25.25 17.91 1.27
N CYS A 94 -26.28 17.81 2.12
CA CYS A 94 -27.67 17.84 1.67
C CYS A 94 -27.95 19.20 1.00
N LYS A 95 -28.31 19.16 -0.30
CA LYS A 95 -28.54 20.35 -1.11
C LYS A 95 -29.72 21.18 -0.59
N LYS A 96 -30.75 20.52 -0.06
CA LYS A 96 -31.94 21.19 0.49
C LYS A 96 -31.65 22.02 1.74
N CYS A 97 -30.90 21.49 2.70
CA CYS A 97 -30.61 22.21 3.96
C CYS A 97 -29.23 22.89 4.01
N GLY A 98 -28.40 22.72 2.97
CA GLY A 98 -27.04 23.26 2.92
C GLY A 98 -26.11 22.71 4.01
N GLY A 99 -26.39 21.51 4.55
CA GLY A 99 -25.59 20.92 5.64
C GLY A 99 -26.07 21.25 7.05
N SER A 100 -27.07 22.11 7.20
CA SER A 100 -27.58 22.51 8.53
C SER A 100 -28.37 21.42 9.24
N GLY A 101 -28.94 20.47 8.50
CA GLY A 101 -29.88 19.46 9.01
C GLY A 101 -31.29 19.99 9.27
N ALA A 102 -31.52 21.30 9.17
CA ALA A 102 -32.82 21.94 9.36
C ALA A 102 -33.56 22.15 8.02
N GLU A 103 -34.88 22.06 8.03
CA GLU A 103 -35.70 22.43 6.87
C GLU A 103 -35.46 23.91 6.51
N PRO A 104 -35.41 24.31 5.22
CA PRO A 104 -35.21 25.71 4.84
C PRO A 104 -36.15 26.68 5.57
N GLY A 105 -35.58 27.70 6.22
CA GLY A 105 -36.33 28.66 7.04
C GLY A 105 -36.54 28.24 8.51
N SER A 106 -36.26 26.98 8.86
CA SER A 106 -36.13 26.55 10.26
C SER A 106 -34.72 26.81 10.77
N LYS A 107 -34.56 26.88 12.10
CA LYS A 107 -33.29 27.18 12.76
C LYS A 107 -32.97 26.12 13.82
N LYS A 108 -31.69 26.04 14.16
CA LYS A 108 -31.24 25.36 15.37
C LYS A 108 -31.54 26.26 16.56
N VAL A 109 -32.23 25.73 17.56
CA VAL A 109 -32.52 26.43 18.81
C VAL A 109 -31.78 25.77 19.96
N THR A 110 -31.46 26.56 20.99
CA THR A 110 -30.80 26.06 22.19
C THR A 110 -31.68 25.01 22.86
N CYS A 111 -31.10 23.87 23.21
CA CYS A 111 -31.85 22.78 23.83
C CYS A 111 -32.40 23.24 25.19
N PRO A 112 -33.73 23.23 25.41
CA PRO A 112 -34.34 23.75 26.63
C PRO A 112 -34.01 22.89 27.86
N THR A 113 -33.77 21.59 27.67
CA THR A 113 -33.48 20.63 28.76
C THR A 113 -32.12 20.83 29.41
N CYS A 114 -31.12 21.21 28.61
CA CYS A 114 -29.74 21.38 29.08
C CYS A 114 -29.26 22.83 29.01
N GLY A 115 -30.10 23.76 28.55
CA GLY A 115 -29.73 25.17 28.38
C GLY A 115 -28.55 25.40 27.44
N GLY A 116 -28.32 24.51 26.47
CA GLY A 116 -27.18 24.62 25.54
C GLY A 116 -25.92 23.87 25.95
N THR A 117 -25.87 23.32 27.17
CA THR A 117 -24.65 22.65 27.69
C THR A 117 -24.42 21.25 27.12
N GLY A 118 -25.43 20.66 26.47
CA GLY A 118 -25.34 19.32 25.88
C GLY A 118 -25.36 18.17 26.89
N GLN A 119 -25.28 18.46 28.20
CA GLN A 119 -25.25 17.46 29.25
C GLN A 119 -26.30 17.78 30.32
N VAL A 120 -26.84 16.74 30.95
CA VAL A 120 -27.73 16.86 32.10
C VAL A 120 -27.05 16.19 33.29
N THR A 121 -27.10 16.85 34.45
CA THR A 121 -26.51 16.33 35.69
C THR A 121 -27.61 15.71 36.53
N SER A 122 -27.44 14.46 36.95
CA SER A 122 -28.32 13.80 37.92
C SER A 122 -27.56 13.55 39.21
N ASN A 123 -28.07 14.09 40.31
CA ASN A 123 -27.50 13.88 41.64
C ASN A 123 -28.27 12.74 42.33
N ARG A 124 -27.56 11.67 42.70
CA ARG A 124 -28.07 10.62 43.60
C ARG A 124 -27.18 10.57 44.83
N GLY A 125 -27.66 11.19 45.92
CA GLY A 125 -26.89 11.32 47.15
C GLY A 125 -25.66 12.23 46.97
N PHE A 126 -24.50 11.75 47.38
CA PHE A 126 -23.22 12.48 47.31
C PHE A 126 -22.49 12.33 45.96
N ILE A 127 -23.04 11.56 45.00
CA ILE A 127 -22.44 11.35 43.68
C ILE A 127 -23.26 12.08 42.61
N SER A 128 -22.59 12.89 41.80
CA SER A 128 -23.16 13.54 40.63
C SER A 128 -22.73 12.83 39.35
N PHE A 129 -23.71 12.46 38.51
CA PHE A 129 -23.45 11.84 37.21
C PHE A 129 -23.81 12.83 36.11
N ARG A 130 -22.84 13.12 35.24
CA ARG A 130 -23.08 13.89 34.01
C ARG A 130 -23.34 12.91 32.87
N GLN A 131 -24.51 13.04 32.25
CA GLN A 131 -24.88 12.24 31.08
C GLN A 131 -25.16 13.17 29.90
N ALA A 132 -24.99 12.68 28.68
CA ALA A 132 -25.43 13.41 27.50
C ALA A 132 -26.92 13.71 27.60
N CYS A 133 -27.32 14.94 27.28
CA CYS A 133 -28.72 15.34 27.33
C CYS A 133 -29.55 14.44 26.38
N PRO A 134 -30.61 13.76 26.85
CA PRO A 134 -31.37 12.82 26.03
C PRO A 134 -32.09 13.51 24.86
N GLN A 135 -32.37 14.81 24.98
CA GLN A 135 -33.10 15.57 23.95
C GLN A 135 -32.21 16.08 22.82
N CYS A 136 -30.98 16.51 23.09
CA CYS A 136 -30.04 16.99 22.06
C CYS A 136 -28.86 16.04 21.80
N GLN A 137 -28.83 14.90 22.50
CA GLN A 137 -27.80 13.86 22.39
C GLN A 137 -26.36 14.39 22.53
N GLY A 138 -26.14 15.42 23.33
CA GLY A 138 -24.81 16.01 23.52
C GLY A 138 -24.53 17.28 22.71
N THR A 139 -25.35 17.63 21.73
CA THR A 139 -25.05 18.76 20.82
C THR A 139 -25.36 20.13 21.41
N GLY A 140 -26.17 20.20 22.47
CA GLY A 140 -26.61 21.47 23.08
C GLY A 140 -27.68 22.22 22.26
N GLN A 141 -27.93 21.84 21.02
CA GLN A 141 -28.92 22.45 20.15
C GLN A 141 -29.92 21.40 19.64
N ILE A 142 -31.14 21.83 19.35
CA ILE A 142 -32.15 20.99 18.71
C ILE A 142 -32.59 21.65 17.41
N ILE A 143 -32.94 20.80 16.44
CA ILE A 143 -33.50 21.25 15.17
C ILE A 143 -35.02 21.23 15.32
N GLU A 144 -35.68 22.38 15.24
CA GLU A 144 -37.15 22.45 15.39
C GLU A 144 -37.86 21.64 14.33
N LYS A 145 -37.46 21.82 13.06
CA LYS A 145 -37.98 21.06 11.91
C LYS A 145 -36.82 20.39 11.19
N PRO A 146 -36.57 19.09 11.44
CA PRO A 146 -35.55 18.34 10.72
C PRO A 146 -35.80 18.39 9.22
N CYS A 147 -34.73 18.50 8.44
CA CYS A 147 -34.83 18.48 6.99
C CYS A 147 -35.42 17.13 6.54
N SER A 148 -36.44 17.18 5.70
CA SER A 148 -37.13 15.99 5.17
C SER A 148 -36.25 15.07 4.32
N GLU A 149 -35.21 15.60 3.66
CA GLU A 149 -34.33 14.83 2.77
C GLU A 149 -33.24 14.07 3.55
N CYS A 150 -32.54 14.74 4.47
CA CYS A 150 -31.47 14.13 5.28
C CYS A 150 -31.90 13.73 6.69
N ARG A 151 -33.17 13.92 7.05
CA ARG A 151 -33.75 13.60 8.37
C ARG A 151 -32.96 14.15 9.56
N GLY A 152 -32.43 15.38 9.42
CA GLY A 152 -31.63 16.02 10.47
C GLY A 152 -30.12 15.81 10.39
N GLU A 153 -29.63 14.90 9.54
CA GLU A 153 -28.19 14.54 9.50
C GLU A 153 -27.30 15.61 8.83
N GLY A 154 -27.87 16.41 7.92
CA GLY A 154 -27.15 17.43 7.13
C GLY A 154 -26.45 16.87 5.88
N ARG A 155 -26.47 15.56 5.66
CA ARG A 155 -25.84 14.89 4.51
C ARG A 155 -26.70 13.76 3.98
N VAL A 156 -26.46 13.37 2.73
CA VAL A 156 -27.20 12.31 2.02
C VAL A 156 -26.23 11.44 1.24
N MET A 157 -26.50 10.14 1.13
CA MET A 157 -25.69 9.25 0.30
C MET A 157 -25.97 9.48 -1.19
N GLU A 158 -24.95 9.82 -1.96
CA GLU A 158 -25.03 10.03 -3.41
C GLU A 158 -23.90 9.28 -4.13
N THR A 159 -24.17 8.78 -5.34
CA THR A 159 -23.11 8.26 -6.22
C THR A 159 -22.39 9.44 -6.86
N SER A 160 -21.13 9.63 -6.49
CA SER A 160 -20.26 10.67 -7.04
C SER A 160 -19.33 10.12 -8.11
N THR A 161 -18.98 10.98 -9.06
CA THR A 161 -18.05 10.69 -10.14
C THR A 161 -16.86 11.63 -10.07
N VAL A 162 -15.64 11.10 -10.21
CA VAL A 162 -14.40 11.89 -10.26
C VAL A 162 -13.56 11.43 -11.44
N LYS A 163 -13.12 12.39 -12.28
CA LYS A 163 -12.12 12.14 -13.32
C LYS A 163 -10.73 12.33 -12.73
N VAL A 164 -9.86 11.35 -12.98
CA VAL A 164 -8.52 11.28 -12.40
C VAL A 164 -7.52 11.09 -13.53
N ARG A 165 -6.49 11.92 -13.53
CA ARG A 165 -5.34 11.81 -14.43
C ARG A 165 -4.27 10.98 -13.75
N ILE A 166 -3.90 9.87 -14.38
CA ILE A 166 -2.87 8.95 -13.91
C ILE A 166 -1.61 9.24 -14.71
N PRO A 167 -0.55 9.76 -14.08
CA PRO A 167 0.67 10.07 -14.79
C PRO A 167 1.36 8.78 -15.26
N ALA A 168 2.09 8.88 -16.37
CA ALA A 168 2.95 7.80 -16.84
C ALA A 168 4.02 7.48 -15.79
N GLY A 169 4.32 6.20 -15.59
CA GLY A 169 5.35 5.71 -14.67
C GLY A 169 4.86 5.33 -13.28
N VAL A 170 3.55 5.46 -13.00
CA VAL A 170 2.96 5.03 -11.72
C VAL A 170 3.25 3.56 -11.44
N HIS A 171 3.51 3.25 -10.17
CA HIS A 171 3.74 1.89 -9.67
C HIS A 171 2.60 1.47 -8.73
N THR A 172 2.45 0.17 -8.50
CA THR A 172 1.52 -0.36 -7.50
C THR A 172 1.79 0.27 -6.13
N GLY A 173 0.75 0.79 -5.49
CA GLY A 173 0.83 1.55 -4.24
C GLY A 173 0.93 3.08 -4.42
N SER A 174 1.05 3.59 -5.65
CA SER A 174 1.00 5.03 -5.94
C SER A 174 -0.32 5.63 -5.45
N LYS A 175 -0.25 6.78 -4.78
CA LYS A 175 -1.41 7.45 -4.18
C LYS A 175 -1.72 8.75 -4.91
N LEU A 176 -2.95 8.87 -5.42
CA LEU A 176 -3.49 10.10 -5.98
C LEU A 176 -4.53 10.68 -5.02
N ARG A 177 -4.42 11.96 -4.70
CA ARG A 177 -5.35 12.67 -3.82
C ARG A 177 -6.30 13.53 -4.63
N SER A 178 -7.60 13.35 -4.44
CA SER A 178 -8.64 14.24 -4.93
C SER A 178 -9.25 15.00 -3.75
N ALA A 179 -8.93 16.29 -3.65
CA ALA A 179 -9.27 17.11 -2.49
C ALA A 179 -10.79 17.38 -2.39
N GLY A 180 -11.37 17.28 -1.19
CA GLY A 180 -12.79 17.51 -0.94
C GLY A 180 -13.72 16.47 -1.60
N LYS A 181 -13.14 15.36 -2.08
CA LYS A 181 -13.86 14.26 -2.73
C LYS A 181 -14.15 13.08 -1.78
N GLY A 182 -13.77 13.18 -0.51
CA GLY A 182 -14.16 12.25 0.55
C GLY A 182 -15.59 12.49 1.04
N GLU A 183 -15.90 11.98 2.24
CA GLU A 183 -17.20 12.13 2.89
C GLU A 183 -17.48 13.59 3.24
N ALA A 184 -18.74 14.02 3.16
CA ALA A 184 -19.15 15.33 3.65
C ALA A 184 -19.05 15.40 5.18
N GLY A 185 -18.56 16.54 5.67
CA GLY A 185 -18.48 16.81 7.10
C GLY A 185 -19.85 16.93 7.77
N HIS A 186 -19.86 16.63 9.07
CA HIS A 186 -21.07 16.73 9.87
C HIS A 186 -21.33 18.17 10.28
N MET A 187 -22.60 18.58 10.31
CA MET A 187 -23.05 19.91 10.77
C MET A 187 -22.34 21.09 10.09
N GLY A 188 -22.05 20.98 8.79
CA GLY A 188 -21.38 22.03 8.02
C GLY A 188 -19.85 21.99 8.07
N GLY A 189 -19.26 20.91 8.60
CA GLY A 189 -17.82 20.67 8.50
C GLY A 189 -17.34 20.45 7.06
N GLN A 190 -16.05 20.64 6.83
CA GLN A 190 -15.43 20.43 5.52
C GLN A 190 -15.55 18.96 5.09
N ALA A 191 -15.49 18.69 3.79
CA ALA A 191 -15.45 17.32 3.28
C ALA A 191 -14.02 16.76 3.32
N GLY A 192 -13.91 15.46 3.62
CA GLY A 192 -12.66 14.71 3.52
C GLY A 192 -12.14 14.62 2.09
N ASP A 193 -11.05 13.88 1.92
CA ASP A 193 -10.41 13.66 0.63
C ASP A 193 -10.63 12.24 0.11
N LEU A 194 -10.49 12.06 -1.20
CA LEU A 194 -10.45 10.74 -1.82
C LEU A 194 -9.00 10.39 -2.16
N TYR A 195 -8.48 9.32 -1.55
CA TYR A 195 -7.21 8.71 -1.87
C TYR A 195 -7.43 7.53 -2.81
N ILE A 196 -6.91 7.66 -4.02
CA ILE A 196 -6.93 6.60 -5.03
C ILE A 196 -5.59 5.89 -4.98
N ILE A 197 -5.60 4.60 -4.66
CA ILE A 197 -4.42 3.75 -4.61
C ILE A 197 -4.39 2.94 -5.89
N ILE A 198 -3.31 3.09 -6.65
CA ILE A 198 -3.14 2.42 -7.93
C ILE A 198 -2.59 1.01 -7.71
N HIS A 199 -3.19 0.03 -8.38
CA HIS A 199 -2.67 -1.32 -8.50
C HIS A 199 -2.43 -1.62 -9.98
N VAL A 200 -1.18 -1.88 -10.35
CA VAL A 200 -0.82 -2.29 -11.70
C VAL A 200 -0.99 -3.80 -11.79
N ARG A 201 -1.76 -4.25 -12.77
CA ARG A 201 -1.95 -5.68 -13.05
C ARG A 201 -0.65 -6.34 -13.47
N GLU A 202 -0.48 -7.59 -13.05
CA GLU A 202 0.54 -8.46 -13.62
C GLU A 202 0.28 -8.64 -15.13
N HIS A 203 1.35 -8.66 -15.91
CA HIS A 203 1.30 -8.75 -17.36
C HIS A 203 1.84 -10.11 -17.82
N GLU A 204 1.21 -10.71 -18.83
CA GLU A 204 1.54 -12.08 -19.27
C GLU A 204 2.95 -12.22 -19.85
N LEU A 205 3.43 -11.18 -20.54
CA LEU A 205 4.75 -11.19 -21.21
C LEU A 205 5.83 -10.40 -20.46
N PHE A 206 5.46 -9.55 -19.51
CA PHE A 206 6.36 -8.54 -18.96
C PHE A 206 6.34 -8.59 -17.44
N GLU A 207 7.52 -8.72 -16.87
CA GLU A 207 7.74 -8.52 -15.44
C GLU A 207 8.40 -7.15 -15.24
N ARG A 208 7.79 -6.32 -14.39
CA ARG A 208 8.32 -4.98 -14.10
C ARG A 208 9.18 -5.03 -12.84
N HIS A 209 10.43 -4.59 -12.97
CA HIS A 209 11.29 -4.29 -11.83
C HIS A 209 11.70 -2.82 -11.88
N ASP A 210 11.11 -2.03 -10.98
CA ASP A 210 11.26 -0.57 -10.95
C ASP A 210 10.89 0.10 -12.28
N ASP A 211 11.89 0.63 -12.98
CA ASP A 211 11.72 1.27 -14.30
C ASP A 211 12.03 0.32 -15.46
N ASP A 212 12.64 -0.84 -15.18
CA ASP A 212 13.05 -1.79 -16.19
C ASP A 212 11.96 -2.88 -16.39
N LEU A 213 11.89 -3.40 -17.61
CA LEU A 213 10.98 -4.48 -17.98
C LEU A 213 11.75 -5.72 -18.35
N PHE A 214 11.25 -6.87 -17.94
CA PHE A 214 11.84 -8.17 -18.20
C PHE A 214 10.87 -8.99 -19.03
N CYS A 215 11.39 -9.63 -20.07
CA CYS A 215 10.62 -10.50 -20.94
C CYS A 215 11.47 -11.69 -21.32
N GLU A 216 10.87 -12.88 -21.32
CA GLU A 216 11.49 -14.08 -21.85
C GLU A 216 10.86 -14.42 -23.20
N ILE A 217 11.70 -14.59 -24.23
CA ILE A 217 11.24 -14.89 -25.58
C ILE A 217 11.88 -16.19 -26.10
N PRO A 218 11.09 -17.10 -26.67
CA PRO A 218 11.64 -18.25 -27.36
C PRO A 218 12.24 -17.84 -28.71
N ILE A 219 13.45 -18.33 -29.01
CA ILE A 219 14.11 -18.17 -30.30
C ILE A 219 14.42 -19.52 -30.93
N LYS A 220 14.33 -19.61 -32.25
CA LYS A 220 14.66 -20.84 -32.99
C LYS A 220 16.14 -21.18 -32.86
N PHE A 221 16.48 -22.46 -32.74
CA PHE A 221 17.88 -22.91 -32.69
C PHE A 221 18.71 -22.39 -33.89
N THR A 222 18.13 -22.38 -35.09
CA THR A 222 18.81 -21.91 -36.30
C THR A 222 19.19 -20.44 -36.20
N LEU A 223 18.31 -19.61 -35.64
CA LEU A 223 18.58 -18.19 -35.42
C LEU A 223 19.66 -17.99 -34.35
N ALA A 224 19.64 -18.77 -33.27
CA ALA A 224 20.67 -18.72 -32.24
C ALA A 224 22.06 -19.10 -32.79
N ALA A 225 22.11 -20.12 -33.66
CA ALA A 225 23.35 -20.57 -34.29
C ALA A 225 23.88 -19.59 -35.34
N LEU A 226 23.02 -19.18 -36.28
CA LEU A 226 23.41 -18.40 -37.46
C LEU A 226 23.40 -16.88 -37.22
N GLY A 227 22.69 -16.42 -36.17
CA GLY A 227 22.41 -15.01 -35.94
C GLY A 227 21.33 -14.47 -36.89
N GLY A 228 20.85 -13.27 -36.59
CA GLY A 228 19.80 -12.61 -37.37
C GLY A 228 19.14 -11.47 -36.61
N ALA A 229 17.90 -11.15 -36.96
CA ALA A 229 17.09 -10.17 -36.27
C ALA A 229 15.69 -10.73 -36.01
N ILE A 230 15.08 -10.33 -34.89
CA ILE A 230 13.72 -10.68 -34.51
C ILE A 230 12.95 -9.44 -34.07
N ASP A 231 11.64 -9.49 -34.27
CA ASP A 231 10.72 -8.53 -33.67
C ASP A 231 10.40 -8.99 -32.25
N VAL A 232 10.54 -8.06 -31.30
CA VAL A 232 10.24 -8.27 -29.88
C VAL A 232 9.06 -7.38 -29.51
N PRO A 233 8.03 -7.90 -28.83
CA PRO A 233 6.93 -7.08 -28.33
C PRO A 233 7.44 -6.11 -27.27
N THR A 234 6.96 -4.88 -27.28
CA THR A 234 7.24 -3.85 -26.26
C THR A 234 5.93 -3.18 -25.87
N LEU A 235 5.90 -2.45 -24.74
CA LEU A 235 4.70 -1.71 -24.34
C LEU A 235 4.28 -0.61 -25.33
N PHE A 236 5.18 -0.20 -26.23
CA PHE A 236 4.95 0.88 -27.21
C PHE A 236 4.87 0.35 -28.65
N GLY A 237 4.62 -0.94 -28.85
CA GLY A 237 4.57 -1.60 -30.16
C GLY A 237 5.71 -2.60 -30.35
N LYS A 238 6.33 -2.64 -31.54
CA LYS A 238 7.38 -3.62 -31.87
C LYS A 238 8.78 -2.99 -31.79
N GLY A 239 9.71 -3.70 -31.16
CA GLY A 239 11.14 -3.41 -31.19
C GLY A 239 11.88 -4.43 -32.05
N SER A 240 13.00 -4.04 -32.68
CA SER A 240 13.86 -4.97 -33.40
C SER A 240 15.09 -5.31 -32.55
N LEU A 241 15.37 -6.61 -32.37
CA LEU A 241 16.52 -7.11 -31.64
C LEU A 241 17.43 -7.91 -32.57
N LYS A 242 18.71 -7.51 -32.64
CA LYS A 242 19.74 -8.25 -33.37
C LYS A 242 20.32 -9.35 -32.48
N ILE A 243 20.28 -10.57 -32.96
CA ILE A 243 20.81 -11.77 -32.31
C ILE A 243 22.16 -12.12 -32.97
N PRO A 244 23.28 -12.06 -32.24
CA PRO A 244 24.57 -12.55 -32.72
C PRO A 244 24.55 -14.06 -32.99
N SER A 245 25.39 -14.53 -33.90
CA SER A 245 25.63 -15.95 -34.08
C SER A 245 26.25 -16.56 -32.81
N GLY A 246 25.92 -17.83 -32.53
CA GLY A 246 26.37 -18.53 -31.33
C GLY A 246 25.72 -18.04 -30.02
N THR A 247 24.57 -17.37 -30.10
CA THR A 247 23.84 -16.91 -28.90
C THR A 247 23.42 -18.11 -28.05
N GLN A 248 23.79 -18.11 -26.77
CA GLN A 248 23.45 -19.18 -25.84
C GLN A 248 22.07 -18.97 -25.22
N SER A 249 21.38 -20.06 -24.86
CA SER A 249 20.11 -19.97 -24.13
C SER A 249 20.33 -19.29 -22.77
N GLY A 250 19.39 -18.46 -22.36
CA GLY A 250 19.47 -17.63 -21.16
C GLY A 250 20.27 -16.33 -21.31
N THR A 251 20.84 -16.05 -22.49
CA THR A 251 21.48 -14.75 -22.75
C THR A 251 20.46 -13.62 -22.64
N THR A 252 20.83 -12.52 -21.97
CA THR A 252 19.96 -11.34 -21.82
C THR A 252 20.45 -10.21 -22.71
N PHE A 253 19.57 -9.72 -23.58
CA PHE A 253 19.80 -8.54 -24.40
C PHE A 253 19.10 -7.33 -23.81
N ARG A 254 19.69 -6.14 -23.97
CA ARG A 254 19.15 -4.88 -23.45
C ARG A 254 18.66 -4.00 -24.58
N LEU A 255 17.35 -3.75 -24.64
CA LEU A 255 16.72 -2.76 -25.50
C LEU A 255 16.61 -1.45 -24.72
N ARG A 256 17.48 -0.48 -25.07
CA ARG A 256 17.55 0.81 -24.38
C ARG A 256 16.30 1.66 -24.64
N GLY A 257 15.74 2.27 -23.60
CA GLY A 257 14.59 3.17 -23.67
C GLY A 257 13.24 2.50 -23.87
N HIS A 258 13.18 1.15 -23.82
CA HIS A 258 11.95 0.37 -23.97
C HIS A 258 11.34 -0.10 -22.65
N GLY A 259 11.84 0.38 -21.49
CA GLY A 259 11.24 0.14 -20.18
C GLY A 259 10.13 1.13 -19.81
N MET A 260 9.81 1.19 -18.53
CA MET A 260 8.80 2.11 -17.98
C MET A 260 9.34 3.55 -17.91
N PRO A 261 8.48 4.57 -18.10
CA PRO A 261 8.86 5.95 -17.86
C PRO A 261 9.01 6.24 -16.37
N ARG A 262 9.90 7.17 -16.04
CA ARG A 262 10.08 7.66 -14.68
C ARG A 262 9.02 8.71 -14.35
N LEU A 263 8.43 8.64 -13.16
CA LEU A 263 7.49 9.66 -12.67
C LEU A 263 8.10 11.07 -12.60
N ARG A 264 9.41 11.16 -12.40
CA ARG A 264 10.16 12.41 -12.34
C ARG A 264 11.21 12.42 -13.46
N GLY A 265 11.04 13.31 -14.42
CA GLY A 265 11.93 13.47 -15.56
C GLY A 265 11.39 12.85 -16.85
N ASN A 266 12.16 12.97 -17.92
CA ASN A 266 11.75 12.55 -19.27
C ASN A 266 12.39 11.23 -19.73
N ASN A 267 13.03 10.51 -18.82
CA ASN A 267 13.79 9.31 -19.12
C ASN A 267 12.92 8.06 -18.90
N LYS A 268 13.21 7.02 -19.68
CA LYS A 268 12.65 5.68 -19.53
C LYS A 268 13.72 4.72 -19.02
N GLY A 269 13.31 3.66 -18.35
CA GLY A 269 14.14 2.49 -18.14
C GLY A 269 14.32 1.69 -19.43
N ASP A 270 14.90 0.52 -19.28
CA ASP A 270 15.25 -0.36 -20.38
C ASP A 270 14.48 -1.68 -20.31
N MET A 271 14.41 -2.37 -21.45
CA MET A 271 13.81 -3.69 -21.52
C MET A 271 14.91 -4.75 -21.65
N LEU A 272 14.88 -5.72 -20.75
CA LEU A 272 15.80 -6.84 -20.65
C LEU A 272 15.11 -8.09 -21.20
N VAL A 273 15.64 -8.57 -22.32
CA VAL A 273 15.06 -9.66 -23.09
C VAL A 273 15.94 -10.89 -22.91
N ARG A 274 15.46 -11.83 -22.12
CA ARG A 274 16.10 -13.13 -21.96
C ARG A 274 15.66 -14.04 -23.09
N VAL A 275 16.62 -14.58 -23.85
CA VAL A 275 16.29 -15.52 -24.92
C VAL A 275 16.31 -16.96 -24.41
N HIS A 276 15.31 -17.74 -24.81
CA HIS A 276 15.25 -19.17 -24.57
C HIS A 276 15.35 -19.90 -25.92
N VAL A 277 16.41 -20.67 -26.14
CA VAL A 277 16.57 -21.41 -27.40
C VAL A 277 15.63 -22.61 -27.42
N GLU A 278 14.68 -22.60 -28.35
CA GLU A 278 13.74 -23.70 -28.57
C GLU A 278 14.36 -24.75 -29.50
N VAL A 279 14.48 -25.97 -28.99
CA VAL A 279 14.93 -27.14 -29.75
C VAL A 279 13.68 -27.85 -30.32
N PRO A 280 13.61 -28.11 -31.63
CA PRO A 280 12.44 -28.72 -32.25
C PRO A 280 12.20 -30.14 -31.72
N THR A 281 10.95 -30.43 -31.31
CA THR A 281 10.58 -31.75 -30.74
C THR A 281 10.25 -32.80 -31.80
N LYS A 282 9.97 -32.38 -33.04
CA LYS A 282 9.62 -33.26 -34.16
C LYS A 282 10.40 -32.84 -35.40
N LEU A 283 11.00 -33.82 -36.06
CA LEU A 283 11.80 -33.62 -37.27
C LEU A 283 11.26 -34.54 -38.38
N ASN A 284 11.13 -34.01 -39.60
CA ASN A 284 10.90 -34.84 -40.78
C ASN A 284 12.21 -35.49 -41.27
N GLY A 285 12.12 -36.39 -42.26
CA GLY A 285 13.30 -37.12 -42.76
C GLY A 285 14.41 -36.21 -43.29
N ASP A 286 14.06 -35.17 -44.05
CA ASP A 286 15.01 -34.20 -44.60
C ASP A 286 15.71 -33.36 -43.52
N GLN A 287 14.94 -32.90 -42.52
CA GLN A 287 15.47 -32.13 -41.38
C GLN A 287 16.43 -32.96 -40.53
N ARG A 288 16.11 -34.24 -40.30
CA ARG A 288 16.97 -35.17 -39.56
C ARG A 288 18.29 -35.39 -40.31
N ALA A 289 18.23 -35.72 -41.61
CA ALA A 289 19.42 -35.95 -42.41
C ALA A 289 20.39 -34.75 -42.36
N LYS A 290 19.87 -33.53 -42.50
CA LYS A 290 20.68 -32.30 -42.41
C LYS A 290 21.32 -32.07 -41.04
N LEU A 291 20.65 -32.47 -39.96
CA LEU A 291 21.22 -32.35 -38.61
C LEU A 291 22.28 -33.43 -38.34
N GLU A 292 22.14 -34.62 -38.91
CA GLU A 292 23.15 -35.68 -38.87
C GLU A 292 24.41 -35.25 -39.65
N GLU A 293 24.25 -34.72 -40.87
CA GLU A 293 25.36 -34.14 -41.65
C GLU A 293 26.06 -32.99 -40.89
N TYR A 294 25.28 -32.12 -40.23
CA TYR A 294 25.84 -31.06 -39.39
C TYR A 294 26.63 -31.61 -38.20
N ALA A 295 26.13 -32.64 -37.52
CA ALA A 295 26.81 -33.28 -36.40
C ALA A 295 28.14 -33.93 -36.82
N GLU A 296 28.18 -34.59 -37.98
CA GLU A 296 29.41 -35.14 -38.56
C GLU A 296 30.40 -34.03 -38.90
N ALA A 297 29.94 -32.93 -39.51
CA ALA A 297 30.78 -31.78 -39.85
C ALA A 297 31.36 -31.07 -38.60
N CYS A 298 30.62 -31.05 -37.50
CA CYS A 298 31.09 -30.53 -36.21
C CYS A 298 32.09 -31.48 -35.53
N GLY A 299 32.16 -32.74 -35.95
CA GLY A 299 33.08 -33.75 -35.41
C GLY A 299 32.87 -34.01 -33.92
N ASP A 300 31.63 -33.92 -33.43
CA ASP A 300 31.15 -33.79 -32.04
C ASP A 300 32.10 -34.33 -30.92
N PRO A 301 33.03 -33.48 -30.41
CA PRO A 301 32.94 -33.06 -29.01
C PRO A 301 33.23 -31.55 -28.83
N ALA A 302 32.48 -30.66 -29.47
CA ALA A 302 32.74 -29.21 -29.42
C ALA A 302 31.62 -28.41 -28.72
N ASN A 303 31.09 -28.95 -27.62
CA ASN A 303 30.05 -28.29 -26.81
C ASN A 303 30.69 -27.54 -25.61
N PRO A 304 31.10 -26.26 -25.76
CA PRO A 304 31.98 -25.57 -24.79
C PRO A 304 31.37 -25.42 -23.39
N VAL A 305 30.03 -25.32 -23.30
CA VAL A 305 29.32 -25.25 -22.00
C VAL A 305 29.38 -26.60 -21.28
N SER A 306 29.21 -27.70 -22.01
CA SER A 306 29.30 -29.04 -21.44
C SER A 306 30.73 -29.38 -21.02
N GLU A 307 31.74 -28.99 -21.81
CA GLU A 307 33.15 -29.19 -21.48
C GLU A 307 33.54 -28.41 -20.23
N SER A 308 33.22 -27.11 -20.18
CA SER A 308 33.52 -26.28 -19.01
C SER A 308 32.79 -26.74 -17.73
N PHE A 309 31.59 -27.29 -17.86
CA PHE A 309 30.88 -27.92 -16.74
C PHE A 309 31.60 -29.20 -16.27
N VAL A 310 31.98 -30.08 -17.19
CA VAL A 310 32.68 -31.34 -16.88
C VAL A 310 34.04 -31.06 -16.24
N GLU A 311 34.79 -30.06 -16.70
CA GLU A 311 36.04 -29.65 -16.06
C GLU A 311 35.84 -29.11 -14.64
N LYS A 312 34.80 -28.29 -14.42
CA LYS A 312 34.45 -27.79 -13.08
C LYS A 312 34.04 -28.94 -12.16
N ALA A 313 33.25 -29.89 -12.63
CA ALA A 313 32.84 -31.06 -11.86
C ALA A 313 34.04 -31.95 -11.48
N LYS A 314 34.97 -32.20 -12.41
CA LYS A 314 36.21 -32.95 -12.15
C LYS A 314 37.09 -32.30 -11.07
N LYS A 315 37.09 -30.97 -10.97
CA LYS A 315 37.79 -30.24 -9.90
C LYS A 315 37.08 -30.31 -8.54
N PHE A 316 35.77 -30.52 -8.51
CA PHE A 316 34.99 -30.65 -7.28
C PHE A 316 35.12 -32.05 -6.64
N PHE A 317 35.28 -33.09 -7.46
CA PHE A 317 35.47 -34.47 -7.00
C PHE A 317 36.93 -34.88 -6.77
N LYS A 318 37.88 -33.93 -6.88
CA LYS A 318 39.28 -34.08 -6.49
C LYS A 318 39.52 -33.39 -5.16
#